data_AF-A0A6G0VTE9-F1
#
_entry.id   AF-A0A6G0VTE9-F1
#
_cell.length_a   1.000
_cell.length_b   1.000
_cell.length_c   1.000
_cell.angle_alpha   90.00
_cell.angle_beta   90.00
_cell.angle_gamma   90.00
#
_symmetry.space_group_name_H-M   'P 1'
#
loop_
_entity.id
_entity.type
_entity.pdbx_description
1 polymer ?
#
loop_
_entity_poly.entity_id
_entity_poly.type
_entity_poly.pdbx_seq_one_letter_code
_entity_poly.pdbx_strand_id
1 'polypeptide(L)'
;MAEIKILGETKLVYGGFIYVRSKLPVNGKTYWECQKVRRKECKARIITTFNISENKHDFVREPTLDDHDHIPNQEQCQSKNFKYYLKRKAEDQPQLPPAQILRTEMAVLSDGVLSQ
;
A
#
# COMPACT_ATOMS: atom_id res chain seq x y z
N MET A 1 -8.15 -9.32 9.85
CA MET A 1 -8.65 -8.65 8.63
C MET A 1 -7.51 -7.81 8.07
N ALA A 2 -7.26 -7.85 6.76
CA ALA A 2 -6.22 -7.02 6.16
C ALA A 2 -6.63 -5.54 6.18
N GLU A 3 -5.66 -4.62 6.22
CA GLU A 3 -5.91 -3.17 6.25
C GLU A 3 -5.64 -2.55 4.88
N ILE A 4 -6.43 -1.55 4.49
CA ILE A 4 -6.17 -0.74 3.29
C ILE A 4 -5.02 0.22 3.56
N LYS A 5 -3.91 0.09 2.81
CA LYS A 5 -2.77 1.01 2.89
C LYS A 5 -2.61 1.78 1.59
N ILE A 6 -2.89 3.08 1.63
CA ILE A 6 -2.68 3.98 0.49
C ILE A 6 -1.23 4.47 0.49
N LEU A 7 -0.51 4.21 -0.60
CA LEU A 7 0.89 4.58 -0.77
C LEU A 7 1.01 5.75 -1.73
N GLY A 8 0.84 6.96 -1.20
CA GLY A 8 0.77 8.19 -1.97
C GLY A 8 -0.55 8.26 -2.74
N GLU A 9 -0.57 8.87 -3.92
CA GLU A 9 -1.85 9.07 -4.63
C GLU A 9 -2.27 7.92 -5.55
N THR A 10 -1.33 7.05 -5.94
CA THR A 10 -1.52 6.17 -7.11
C THR A 10 -1.49 4.69 -6.80
N LYS A 11 -1.14 4.30 -5.56
CA LYS A 11 -1.00 2.89 -5.18
C LYS A 11 -1.77 2.57 -3.91
N LEU A 12 -2.30 1.36 -3.86
CA LEU A 12 -3.00 0.78 -2.72
C LEU A 12 -2.45 -0.62 -2.48
N VAL A 13 -2.20 -0.96 -1.22
CA VAL A 13 -1.82 -2.31 -0.78
C VAL A 13 -2.94 -2.87 0.08
N TYR A 14 -3.39 -4.08 -0.25
CA TYR A 14 -4.43 -4.79 0.48
C TYR A 14 -4.31 -6.30 0.27
N GLY A 15 -4.45 -7.10 1.34
CA GLY A 15 -4.51 -8.57 1.25
C GLY A 15 -3.29 -9.25 0.62
N GLY A 16 -2.10 -8.63 0.65
CA GLY A 16 -0.91 -9.14 -0.05
C GLY A 16 -0.89 -8.89 -1.56
N PHE A 17 -1.75 -7.98 -2.04
CA PHE A 17 -1.82 -7.53 -3.41
C PHE A 17 -1.52 -6.03 -3.52
N ILE A 18 -1.04 -5.62 -4.69
CA ILE A 18 -0.77 -4.22 -5.02
C ILE A 18 -1.71 -3.80 -6.12
N TYR A 19 -2.40 -2.69 -5.89
CA TYR A 19 -3.30 -2.07 -6.84
C TYR A 19 -2.80 -0.69 -7.24
N VAL A 20 -3.15 -0.28 -8.45
CA VAL A 20 -2.84 1.02 -9.03
C VAL A 20 -4.14 1.74 -9.35
N ARG A 21 -4.20 3.04 -9.08
CA ARG A 21 -5.35 3.89 -9.40
C ARG A 21 -5.57 3.89 -10.92
N SER A 22 -6.74 3.45 -11.36
CA SER A 22 -7.04 3.33 -12.80
C SER A 22 -7.52 4.64 -13.42
N LYS A 23 -8.24 5.45 -12.64
CA LYS A 23 -8.76 6.77 -13.04
C LYS A 23 -8.79 7.73 -11.87
N LEU A 24 -8.88 9.03 -12.16
CA LEU A 24 -9.06 10.05 -11.14
C LEU A 24 -10.31 9.76 -10.31
N PRO A 25 -10.32 10.11 -9.01
CA PRO A 25 -11.50 9.91 -8.17
C PRO A 25 -12.72 10.62 -8.75
N VAL A 26 -13.87 9.94 -8.78
CA VAL A 26 -15.15 10.49 -9.26
C VAL A 26 -16.20 10.24 -8.20
N ASN A 27 -16.93 11.29 -7.81
CA ASN A 27 -17.99 11.23 -6.79
C ASN A 27 -17.52 10.58 -5.47
N GLY A 28 -16.31 10.93 -5.02
CA GLY A 28 -15.71 10.38 -3.80
C GLY A 28 -15.22 8.92 -3.89
N LYS A 29 -15.41 8.26 -5.05
CA LYS A 29 -14.98 6.88 -5.28
C LYS A 29 -13.64 6.86 -6.00
N THR A 30 -12.71 6.05 -5.48
CA THR A 30 -11.43 5.76 -6.12
C THR A 30 -11.42 4.33 -6.62
N TYR A 31 -11.03 4.16 -7.88
CA TYR A 31 -11.01 2.87 -8.56
C TYR A 31 -9.57 2.39 -8.67
N TRP A 32 -9.35 1.15 -8.24
CA TRP A 32 -8.06 0.52 -8.21
C TRP A 32 -8.10 -0.78 -8.99
N GLU A 33 -7.04 -1.06 -9.73
CA GLU A 33 -6.87 -2.29 -10.49
C GLU A 33 -5.59 -2.98 -10.03
N CYS A 34 -5.58 -4.31 -9.98
CA CYS A 34 -4.36 -5.03 -9.64
C CYS A 34 -3.22 -4.58 -10.58
N GLN A 35 -2.01 -4.40 -10.06
CA GLN A 35 -0.87 -3.94 -10.85
C GLN A 35 -0.59 -4.84 -12.08
N LYS A 36 -1.02 -6.11 -12.02
CA LYS A 36 -0.89 -7.11 -13.09
C LYS A 36 -1.96 -6.99 -14.19
N VAL A 37 -3.01 -6.17 -14.02
CA VAL A 37 -4.05 -5.94 -15.04
C VAL A 37 -3.44 -5.40 -16.34
N ARG A 38 -2.48 -4.48 -16.25
CA ARG A 38 -1.80 -3.92 -17.44
C ARG A 38 -1.00 -4.97 -18.23
N ARG A 39 -0.60 -6.07 -17.59
CA ARG A 39 0.09 -7.20 -18.22
C ARG A 39 -0.89 -8.29 -18.69
N LYS A 40 -2.19 -8.10 -18.51
CA LYS A 40 -3.24 -9.11 -18.76
C LYS A 40 -3.07 -10.39 -17.94
N GLU A 41 -2.38 -10.30 -16.79
CA GLU A 41 -2.08 -11.41 -15.88
C GLU A 41 -3.04 -11.45 -14.66
N CYS A 42 -3.98 -10.52 -14.59
CA CYS A 42 -4.99 -10.42 -13.53
C CYS A 42 -6.15 -9.55 -13.99
N LYS A 43 -7.32 -9.68 -13.36
CA LYS A 43 -8.51 -8.82 -13.60
C LYS A 43 -9.10 -8.20 -12.32
N ALA A 44 -8.50 -8.44 -11.16
CA ALA A 44 -8.99 -7.97 -9.87
C ALA A 44 -9.08 -6.43 -9.79
N ARG A 45 -10.15 -5.95 -9.15
CA ARG A 45 -10.42 -4.52 -8.94
C ARG A 45 -10.87 -4.23 -7.50
N ILE A 46 -10.58 -3.03 -7.02
CA ILE A 46 -11.13 -2.50 -5.75
C ILE A 46 -11.78 -1.17 -6.03
N ILE A 47 -12.86 -0.88 -5.32
CA ILE A 47 -13.42 0.47 -5.26
C ILE A 47 -13.44 0.89 -3.80
N THR A 48 -12.83 2.03 -3.50
CA THR A 48 -12.82 2.61 -2.16
C THR A 48 -13.47 3.99 -2.14
N THR A 49 -13.97 4.38 -0.98
CA THR A 49 -14.33 5.76 -0.63
C THR A 49 -13.46 6.24 0.53
N PHE A 50 -13.40 7.55 0.75
CA PHE A 50 -12.74 8.12 1.92
C PHE A 50 -13.79 8.69 2.88
N ASN A 51 -13.80 8.18 4.10
CA ASN A 51 -14.65 8.64 5.18
C ASN A 51 -13.88 9.69 5.98
N ILE A 52 -14.31 10.94 5.83
CA ILE A 52 -13.64 12.11 6.44
C ILE A 52 -13.77 12.09 7.96
N SER A 53 -14.94 11.71 8.51
CA SER A 53 -15.18 11.71 9.96
C SER A 53 -14.31 10.72 10.71
N GLU A 54 -13.99 9.58 10.09
CA GLU A 54 -13.18 8.53 10.69
C GLU A 54 -11.74 8.52 10.15
N ASN A 55 -11.41 9.45 9.23
CA ASN A 55 -10.11 9.53 8.56
C ASN A 55 -9.64 8.18 7.99
N LYS A 56 -10.55 7.42 7.38
CA LYS A 56 -10.29 6.04 6.91
C LYS A 56 -10.83 5.80 5.49
N HIS A 57 -10.30 4.76 4.86
CA HIS A 57 -10.84 4.26 3.60
C HIS A 57 -11.84 3.12 3.85
N ASP A 58 -12.99 3.22 3.20
CA ASP A 58 -14.02 2.18 3.23
C ASP A 58 -14.10 1.47 1.88
N PHE A 59 -14.44 0.19 1.90
CA PHE A 59 -14.72 -0.57 0.69
C PHE A 59 -16.11 -0.25 0.15
N VAL A 60 -16.17 0.14 -1.12
CA VAL A 60 -17.39 0.07 -1.93
C VAL A 60 -17.45 -1.28 -2.64
N ARG A 61 -16.29 -1.81 -3.06
CA ARG A 61 -16.11 -3.18 -3.55
C ARG A 61 -14.80 -3.72 -2.99
N GLU A 62 -14.92 -4.68 -2.08
CA GLU A 62 -13.80 -5.44 -1.57
C GLU A 62 -13.48 -6.61 -2.52
N PRO A 63 -12.20 -6.86 -2.84
CA PRO A 63 -11.81 -8.03 -3.61
C PRO A 63 -11.68 -9.25 -2.69
N THR A 64 -11.97 -10.41 -3.23
CA THR A 64 -11.65 -11.71 -2.65
C THR A 64 -10.36 -12.26 -3.25
N LEU A 65 -9.86 -13.38 -2.70
CA LEU A 65 -8.73 -14.08 -3.29
C LEU A 65 -9.06 -14.61 -4.70
N ASP A 66 -10.30 -15.08 -4.90
CA ASP A 66 -10.78 -15.65 -6.17
C ASP A 66 -10.91 -14.62 -7.30
N ASP A 67 -10.89 -13.31 -6.96
CA ASP A 67 -10.82 -12.24 -7.97
C ASP A 67 -9.44 -12.16 -8.66
N HIS A 68 -8.41 -12.84 -8.14
CA HIS A 68 -7.04 -12.78 -8.67
C HIS A 68 -6.64 -14.06 -9.38
N ASP A 69 -6.01 -13.90 -10.54
CA ASP A 69 -5.40 -14.98 -11.32
C ASP A 69 -3.96 -15.34 -10.84
N HIS A 70 -3.61 -14.97 -9.61
CA HIS A 70 -2.28 -15.21 -9.04
C HIS A 70 -2.29 -15.14 -7.52
N ILE A 71 -1.30 -15.80 -6.89
CA ILE A 71 -1.12 -15.75 -5.45
C ILE A 71 -0.68 -14.35 -4.95
N PRO A 72 -0.98 -13.99 -3.69
CA PRO A 72 -0.46 -12.78 -3.05
C PRO A 72 1.07 -12.81 -2.95
N ASN A 73 1.70 -11.63 -2.95
CA ASN A 73 3.14 -11.49 -2.71
C ASN A 73 3.37 -10.55 -1.52
N GLN A 74 3.49 -11.15 -0.34
CA GLN A 74 3.66 -10.42 0.92
C GLN A 74 4.96 -9.62 0.97
N GLU A 75 6.07 -10.20 0.52
CA GLU A 75 7.39 -9.55 0.51
C GLU A 75 7.38 -8.28 -0.36
N GLN A 76 6.77 -8.35 -1.54
CA GLN A 76 6.64 -7.19 -2.43
C GLN A 76 5.77 -6.10 -1.80
N CYS A 77 4.65 -6.47 -1.18
CA CYS A 77 3.79 -5.54 -0.45
C CYS A 77 4.52 -4.87 0.71
N GLN A 78 5.23 -5.63 1.53
CA GLN A 78 6.05 -5.13 2.64
C GLN A 78 7.12 -4.17 2.14
N SER A 79 7.84 -4.53 1.07
CA SER A 79 8.84 -3.69 0.43
C SER A 79 8.28 -2.35 -0.04
N LYS A 80 7.07 -2.33 -0.62
CA LYS A 80 6.40 -1.08 -1.02
C LYS A 80 5.99 -0.24 0.18
N ASN A 81 5.40 -0.85 1.20
CA ASN A 81 5.01 -0.16 2.42
C ASN A 81 6.22 0.49 3.10
N PHE A 82 7.32 -0.26 3.25
CA PHE A 82 8.55 0.24 3.87
C PHE A 82 9.17 1.37 3.06
N LYS A 83 9.27 1.22 1.74
CA LYS A 83 9.77 2.30 0.85
C LYS A 83 8.93 3.57 0.99
N TYR A 84 7.61 3.44 1.05
CA TYR A 84 6.71 4.58 1.21
C TYR A 84 6.87 5.25 2.58
N TYR A 85 6.94 4.44 3.64
CA TYR A 85 7.21 4.90 5.00
C TYR A 85 8.51 5.70 5.11
N LEU A 86 9.62 5.19 4.55
CA LEU A 86 10.89 5.90 4.54
C LEU A 86 10.79 7.24 3.79
N LYS A 87 10.08 7.27 2.66
CA LYS A 87 9.85 8.51 1.91
C LYS A 87 9.10 9.54 2.77
N ARG A 88 8.03 9.12 3.46
CA ARG A 88 7.27 9.96 4.38
C ARG A 88 8.13 10.52 5.51
N LYS A 89 8.93 9.66 6.17
CA LYS A 89 9.86 10.10 7.22
C LYS A 89 10.88 11.11 6.71
N ALA A 90 11.42 10.92 5.51
CA ALA A 90 12.35 11.87 4.91
C ALA A 90 11.69 13.23 4.60
N GLU A 91 10.43 13.24 4.17
CA GLU A 91 9.65 14.48 3.99
C GLU A 91 9.42 15.21 5.32
N ASP A 92 9.14 14.45 6.39
CA ASP A 92 8.88 15.00 7.72
C ASP A 92 10.18 15.43 8.46
N GLN A 93 11.36 14.98 8.00
CA GLN A 93 12.68 15.29 8.57
C GLN A 93 13.68 15.75 7.50
N PRO A 94 13.45 16.92 6.85
CA PRO A 94 14.28 17.39 5.74
C PRO A 94 15.75 17.65 6.11
N GLN A 95 16.04 17.84 7.40
CA GLN A 95 17.39 18.09 7.92
C GLN A 95 18.27 16.84 8.03
N LEU A 96 17.70 15.63 7.94
CA LEU A 96 18.46 14.38 8.02
C LEU A 96 18.69 13.79 6.64
N PRO A 97 19.90 13.30 6.32
CA PRO A 97 20.15 12.64 5.06
C PRO A 97 19.38 11.32 4.98
N PRO A 98 18.83 10.95 3.80
CA PRO A 98 18.02 9.73 3.65
C PRO A 98 18.73 8.44 4.13
N ALA A 99 20.05 8.36 3.98
CA ALA A 99 20.84 7.22 4.44
C ALA A 99 20.84 7.05 5.97
N GLN A 100 20.79 8.15 6.73
CA GLN A 100 20.73 8.10 8.19
C GLN A 100 19.35 7.63 8.67
N ILE A 101 18.28 8.14 8.04
CA ILE A 101 16.90 7.68 8.31
C ILE A 101 16.81 6.18 8.07
N LEU A 102 17.29 5.70 6.91
CA LEU A 102 17.29 4.27 6.59
C LEU A 102 18.02 3.43 7.65
N ARG A 103 19.24 3.82 8.06
CA ARG A 103 20.01 3.07 9.07
C ARG A 103 19.28 2.99 10.41
N THR A 104 18.70 4.11 10.87
CA THR A 104 17.95 4.14 12.13
C THR A 104 16.76 3.19 12.07
N GLU A 105 15.97 3.20 10.99
CA GLU A 105 14.82 2.30 10.86
C GLU A 105 15.23 0.82 10.75
N MET A 106 16.32 0.53 10.02
CA MET A 106 16.84 -0.83 9.91
C MET A 106 17.36 -1.36 11.25
N ALA A 107 17.96 -0.51 12.08
CA ALA A 107 18.41 -0.86 13.42
C ALA A 107 17.24 -1.19 14.37
N VAL A 108 16.16 -0.39 14.31
CA VAL A 108 14.93 -0.66 15.08
C VAL A 108 14.31 -2.01 14.68
N LEU A 109 14.36 -2.36 13.39
CA LEU A 109 13.86 -3.66 12.91
C LEU A 109 14.74 -4.84 13.37
N SER A 110 16.07 -4.67 13.44
CA SER A 110 16.97 -5.74 13.91
C SER A 110 16.87 -6.00 15.40
N ASP A 111 16.69 -4.95 16.23
CA ASP A 111 16.55 -5.11 17.68
C ASP A 111 15.26 -5.86 18.07
N GLY A 112 14.21 -5.75 17.25
CA GLY A 112 12.96 -6.50 17.43
C GLY A 112 13.03 -7.97 17.00
N VAL A 113 14.00 -8.36 16.16
CA VAL A 113 14.17 -9.74 15.66
C VAL A 113 15.07 -10.57 16.58
N LEU A 114 15.97 -9.94 17.34
CA LEU A 114 16.85 -10.60 18.31
C LEU A 114 16.31 -10.58 19.76
N SER A 115 15.15 -9.98 19.98
CA SER A 115 14.48 -9.93 21.30
C SER A 115 13.40 -11.01 21.47
N GLN A 116 13.40 -12.08 20.67
CA GLN A 116 12.53 -13.26 20.82
C GLN A 116 13.34 -14.51 21.13
#